data_AF-A0A1H2BA80-F1
#
_entry.id   AF-A0A1H2BA80-F1
#
_cell.length_a   1.000
_cell.length_b   1.000
_cell.length_c   1.000
_cell.angle_alpha   90.00
_cell.angle_beta   90.00
_cell.angle_gamma   90.00
#
_symmetry.space_group_name_H-M   'P 1'
#
loop_
_entity.id
_entity.type
_entity.pdbx_description
1 polymer ?
#
loop_
_entity_poly.entity_id
_entity_poly.type
_entity_poly.pdbx_seq_one_letter_code
_entity_poly.pdbx_strand_id
1 'polypeptide(L)'
;MSRTALGMPGLRPGSGNLFAEEKFPSAARRELGNSQLRRNLKHATSTIRTKRLNVTGELPDWEELREAGSALKTSVMARLPELLEAFEANVTARGGTVHWARDASEANHIIHDLVKAEGVNEVVKVKSMATQEIGMNEYLEEHGIAAYETDLAELIVQLDHDKPSHILVPAIHKNRTEVRDIFLKDMPGVDPDLTDEPRCLAMAARAHLRAKFLTAKVAISGANFGIADSGTLSVVESEGNGRMCLTLPETLITVMGIEKLLPTFSDLEVFLQLLPRSSTGERMNPYTSLWTGVTEGDGPSTFHVILLDNGRTNALADEMGRSALHCIRCSACINVCPVYERTGGHAYGSTYPGPIGAILSPLMTGVEAEENGSLPYASSLCGACYDACPVKINIPDILVHLRGKDVDAHRGGLPSQMDVGLKAASWALSDGRRLGAVEKLLPLGRAAAGKDKKIKKLPGIAAGWTQSRDIPAPPSRSFRDWWAKEHKES
;
A
#
# COMPACT_ATOMS: atom_id res chain seq x y z
N MET A 1 20.65 23.02 -26.07
CA MET A 1 20.22 24.27 -25.41
C MET A 1 19.82 23.91 -23.99
N SER A 2 20.55 24.40 -22.98
CA SER A 2 20.16 24.20 -21.58
C SER A 2 18.92 25.05 -21.31
N ARG A 3 17.79 24.43 -20.96
CA ARG A 3 16.62 25.17 -20.47
C ARG A 3 16.95 25.61 -19.06
N THR A 4 17.05 26.91 -18.83
CA THR A 4 17.11 27.48 -17.48
C THR A 4 15.86 27.03 -16.71
N ALA A 5 16.04 26.26 -15.64
CA ALA A 5 14.96 25.89 -14.75
C ALA A 5 14.51 27.15 -14.00
N LEU A 6 13.32 27.65 -14.31
CA LEU A 6 12.79 28.91 -13.77
C LEU A 6 12.23 28.77 -12.35
N GLY A 7 12.36 27.60 -11.71
CA GLY A 7 11.84 27.36 -10.35
C GLY A 7 10.32 27.53 -10.27
N MET A 8 9.59 27.12 -11.31
CA MET A 8 8.12 27.17 -11.31
C MET A 8 7.59 26.46 -10.05
N PRO A 9 6.61 27.03 -9.33
CA PRO A 9 6.00 26.38 -8.18
C PRO A 9 5.51 24.99 -8.58
N GLY A 10 6.15 23.97 -8.01
CA GLY A 10 5.76 22.58 -8.17
C GLY A 10 5.07 22.08 -6.91
N LEU A 11 4.21 21.08 -7.07
CA LEU A 11 3.70 20.35 -5.93
C LEU A 11 4.86 19.57 -5.26
N ARG A 12 4.84 19.45 -3.93
CA ARG A 12 5.95 18.86 -3.17
C ARG A 12 5.87 17.33 -3.21
N PRO A 13 6.93 16.61 -3.62
CA PRO A 13 6.97 15.15 -3.51
C PRO A 13 6.83 14.71 -2.05
N GLY A 14 6.17 13.56 -1.84
CA GLY A 14 6.17 12.90 -0.54
C GLY A 14 7.59 12.52 -0.12
N SER A 15 7.81 12.48 1.19
CA SER A 15 9.09 12.14 1.82
C SER A 15 8.90 11.09 2.93
N GLY A 16 10.00 10.70 3.60
CA GLY A 16 10.00 9.65 4.62
C GLY A 16 10.11 8.25 4.02
N ASN A 17 9.38 7.29 4.58
CA ASN A 17 9.44 5.87 4.21
C ASN A 17 8.62 5.51 2.94
N LEU A 18 8.39 6.49 2.07
CA LEU A 18 7.66 6.32 0.82
C LEU A 18 8.52 5.79 -0.35
N PHE A 19 9.83 5.68 -0.17
CA PHE A 19 10.76 5.27 -1.24
C PHE A 19 11.16 3.81 -1.11
N ALA A 20 11.23 3.12 -2.24
CA ALA A 20 11.95 1.87 -2.37
C ALA A 20 13.45 2.16 -2.48
N GLU A 21 14.23 1.60 -1.57
CA GLU A 21 15.71 1.69 -1.58
C GLU A 21 16.35 0.70 -2.59
N GLU A 22 15.61 -0.34 -2.98
CA GLU A 22 16.06 -1.37 -3.92
C GLU A 22 14.98 -1.61 -4.99
N LYS A 23 15.41 -1.86 -6.24
CA LYS A 23 14.50 -2.25 -7.32
C LYS A 23 13.71 -3.50 -6.96
N PHE A 24 12.40 -3.48 -7.21
CA PHE A 24 11.51 -4.60 -6.94
C PHE A 24 12.02 -5.95 -7.48
N PRO A 25 12.50 -6.08 -8.74
CA PRO A 25 13.00 -7.37 -9.24
C PRO A 25 14.20 -7.95 -8.46
N SER A 26 15.04 -7.09 -7.88
CA SER A 26 16.20 -7.51 -7.08
C SER A 26 15.74 -8.02 -5.72
N ALA A 27 14.91 -7.24 -5.02
CA ALA A 27 14.34 -7.63 -3.73
C ALA A 27 13.47 -8.88 -3.86
N ALA A 28 12.62 -8.96 -4.90
CA ALA A 28 11.78 -10.12 -5.17
C ALA A 28 12.59 -11.41 -5.37
N ARG A 29 13.77 -11.35 -6.01
CA ARG A 29 14.63 -12.54 -6.18
C ARG A 29 15.11 -13.08 -4.83
N ARG A 30 15.45 -12.20 -3.88
CA ARG A 30 15.83 -12.57 -2.52
C ARG A 30 14.65 -13.18 -1.77
N GLU A 31 13.51 -12.51 -1.75
CA GLU A 31 12.33 -12.97 -1.00
C GLU A 31 11.74 -14.29 -1.53
N LEU A 32 11.84 -14.55 -2.83
CA LEU A 32 11.41 -15.82 -3.42
C LEU A 32 12.19 -17.04 -2.89
N GLY A 33 13.40 -16.82 -2.36
CA GLY A 33 14.19 -17.84 -1.68
C GLY A 33 13.67 -18.21 -0.28
N ASN A 34 12.85 -17.36 0.34
CA ASN A 34 12.32 -17.60 1.68
C ASN A 34 11.07 -18.51 1.62
N SER A 35 11.30 -19.82 1.77
CA SER A 35 10.23 -20.81 1.73
C SER A 35 9.23 -20.69 2.88
N GLN A 36 9.66 -20.25 4.07
CA GLN A 36 8.80 -20.07 5.24
C GLN A 36 7.83 -18.90 5.02
N LEU A 37 8.35 -17.73 4.65
CA LEU A 37 7.58 -16.55 4.23
C LEU A 37 6.48 -16.95 3.24
N ARG A 38 6.86 -17.65 2.16
CA ARG A 38 5.93 -18.05 1.09
C ARG A 38 4.84 -19.00 1.56
N ARG A 39 5.13 -19.89 2.52
CA ARG A 39 4.11 -20.76 3.13
C ARG A 39 3.16 -19.94 3.99
N ASN A 40 3.70 -19.06 4.83
CA ASN A 40 2.93 -18.18 5.72
C ASN A 40 1.97 -17.29 4.91
N LEU A 41 2.48 -16.60 3.88
CA LEU A 41 1.69 -15.73 3.00
C LEU A 41 0.60 -16.48 2.25
N LYS A 42 0.91 -17.63 1.64
CA LYS A 42 -0.10 -18.44 0.93
C LYS A 42 -1.23 -18.86 1.87
N HIS A 43 -0.90 -19.30 3.08
CA HIS A 43 -1.90 -19.73 4.06
C HIS A 43 -2.78 -18.55 4.51
N ALA A 44 -2.15 -17.44 4.93
CA ALA A 44 -2.86 -16.29 5.49
C ALA A 44 -3.74 -15.60 4.44
N THR A 45 -3.19 -15.27 3.27
CA THR A 45 -3.94 -14.59 2.20
C THR A 45 -5.08 -15.44 1.65
N SER A 46 -4.89 -16.77 1.52
CA SER A 46 -5.96 -17.68 1.13
C SER A 46 -7.08 -17.73 2.17
N THR A 47 -6.73 -17.75 3.45
CA THR A 47 -7.73 -17.78 4.54
C THR A 47 -8.55 -16.50 4.55
N ILE A 48 -7.90 -15.34 4.47
CA ILE A 48 -8.55 -14.02 4.45
C ILE A 48 -9.45 -13.89 3.22
N ARG A 49 -8.96 -14.28 2.04
CA ARG A 49 -9.72 -14.22 0.78
C ARG A 49 -10.99 -15.08 0.84
N THR A 50 -10.92 -16.29 1.37
CA THR A 50 -12.10 -17.16 1.53
C THR A 50 -13.11 -16.55 2.48
N LYS A 51 -12.67 -16.05 3.65
CA LYS A 51 -13.58 -15.37 4.60
C LYS A 51 -14.29 -14.19 3.97
N ARG A 52 -13.54 -13.32 3.27
CA ARG A 52 -14.08 -12.18 2.53
C ARG A 52 -15.17 -12.63 1.55
N LEU A 53 -14.88 -13.60 0.68
CA LEU A 53 -15.84 -14.06 -0.33
C LEU A 53 -17.16 -14.54 0.29
N ASN A 54 -17.08 -15.24 1.42
CA ASN A 54 -18.27 -15.68 2.14
C ASN A 54 -19.09 -14.49 2.64
N VAL A 55 -18.48 -13.55 3.39
CA VAL A 55 -19.23 -12.44 3.99
C VAL A 55 -19.69 -11.38 2.99
N THR A 56 -18.98 -11.18 1.88
CA THR A 56 -19.44 -10.30 0.81
C THR A 56 -20.57 -10.94 0.01
N GLY A 57 -20.57 -12.28 -0.11
CA GLY A 57 -21.65 -13.02 -0.78
C GLY A 57 -22.96 -13.07 0.01
N GLU A 58 -22.96 -12.65 1.28
CA GLU A 58 -24.17 -12.49 2.09
C GLU A 58 -25.00 -11.26 1.69
N LEU A 59 -24.37 -10.27 1.03
CA LEU A 59 -25.00 -9.00 0.67
C LEU A 59 -25.41 -9.00 -0.81
N PRO A 60 -26.72 -9.03 -1.14
CA PRO A 60 -27.17 -8.99 -2.53
C PRO A 60 -26.83 -7.66 -3.23
N ASP A 61 -26.68 -6.60 -2.46
CA ASP A 61 -26.39 -5.22 -2.84
C ASP A 61 -24.89 -4.88 -2.74
N TRP A 62 -24.00 -5.87 -2.61
CA TRP A 62 -22.56 -5.63 -2.44
C TRP A 62 -21.95 -4.75 -3.54
N GLU A 63 -22.33 -4.94 -4.81
CA GLU A 63 -21.82 -4.12 -5.91
C GLU A 63 -22.32 -2.68 -5.87
N GLU A 64 -23.55 -2.45 -5.42
CA GLU A 64 -24.14 -1.12 -5.24
C GLU A 64 -23.44 -0.39 -4.09
N LEU A 65 -23.16 -1.09 -2.99
CA LEU A 65 -22.39 -0.57 -1.87
C LEU A 65 -20.96 -0.16 -2.30
N ARG A 66 -20.33 -0.94 -3.19
CA ARG A 66 -19.02 -0.59 -3.77
C ARG A 66 -19.09 0.65 -4.66
N GLU A 67 -20.15 0.80 -5.45
CA GLU A 67 -20.38 2.04 -6.22
C GLU A 67 -20.57 3.24 -5.31
N ALA A 68 -21.37 3.11 -4.25
CA ALA A 68 -21.56 4.17 -3.26
C ALA A 68 -20.23 4.61 -2.63
N GLY A 69 -19.40 3.65 -2.19
CA GLY A 69 -18.06 3.95 -1.66
C GLY A 69 -17.16 4.67 -2.66
N SER A 70 -17.15 4.22 -3.92
CA SER A 70 -16.38 4.85 -5.01
C SER A 70 -16.87 6.28 -5.31
N ALA A 71 -18.18 6.49 -5.43
CA ALA A 71 -18.80 7.78 -5.70
C ALA A 71 -18.55 8.77 -4.56
N LEU A 72 -18.68 8.33 -3.30
CA LEU A 72 -18.38 9.14 -2.13
C LEU A 72 -16.92 9.59 -2.12
N LYS A 73 -15.96 8.67 -2.31
CA LYS A 73 -14.54 9.05 -2.37
C LYS A 73 -14.24 9.99 -3.53
N THR A 74 -14.88 9.81 -4.69
CA THR A 74 -14.77 10.73 -5.83
C THR A 74 -15.25 12.14 -5.48
N SER A 75 -16.43 12.25 -4.84
CA SER A 75 -16.98 13.52 -4.38
C SER A 75 -16.08 14.19 -3.34
N VAL A 76 -15.53 13.42 -2.39
CA VAL A 76 -14.59 13.95 -1.39
C VAL A 76 -13.34 14.52 -2.07
N MET A 77 -12.74 13.78 -3.01
CA MET A 77 -11.52 14.25 -3.69
C MET A 77 -11.76 15.53 -4.49
N ALA A 78 -12.94 15.69 -5.09
CA ALA A 78 -13.31 16.90 -5.82
C ALA A 78 -13.56 18.12 -4.93
N ARG A 79 -13.92 17.89 -3.66
CA ARG A 79 -14.29 18.92 -2.67
C ARG A 79 -13.28 19.00 -1.52
N LEU A 80 -12.09 18.44 -1.72
CA LEU A 80 -11.17 18.21 -0.61
C LEU A 80 -10.81 19.50 0.16
N PRO A 81 -10.49 20.63 -0.49
CA PRO A 81 -10.15 21.87 0.22
C PRO A 81 -11.26 22.39 1.14
N GLU A 82 -12.52 22.42 0.69
CA GLU A 82 -13.64 22.90 1.51
C GLU A 82 -13.96 21.96 2.68
N LEU A 83 -13.84 20.64 2.48
CA LEU A 83 -14.08 19.64 3.53
C LEU A 83 -13.00 19.70 4.60
N LEU A 84 -11.78 20.01 4.20
CA LEU A 84 -10.61 20.18 5.05
C LEU A 84 -10.76 21.38 5.99
N GLU A 85 -11.16 22.55 5.47
CA GLU A 85 -11.44 23.73 6.27
C GLU A 85 -12.64 23.51 7.21
N ALA A 86 -13.70 22.87 6.72
CA ALA A 86 -14.87 22.52 7.54
C ALA A 86 -14.51 21.56 8.69
N PHE A 87 -13.68 20.55 8.40
CA PHE A 87 -13.18 19.61 9.40
C PHE A 87 -12.37 20.33 10.48
N GLU A 88 -11.43 21.19 10.08
CA GLU A 88 -10.63 21.99 11.02
C GLU A 88 -11.51 22.84 11.94
N ALA A 89 -12.43 23.62 11.36
CA ALA A 89 -13.35 24.45 12.14
C ALA A 89 -14.16 23.63 13.15
N ASN A 90 -14.62 22.44 12.75
CA ASN A 90 -15.40 21.55 13.60
C ASN A 90 -14.59 20.84 14.70
N VAL A 91 -13.32 20.51 14.45
CA VAL A 91 -12.40 19.98 15.47
C VAL A 91 -12.09 21.08 16.49
N THR A 92 -11.77 22.29 16.03
CA THR A 92 -11.47 23.44 16.91
C THR A 92 -12.65 23.86 17.76
N ALA A 93 -13.86 23.86 17.20
CA ALA A 93 -15.09 24.15 17.95
C ALA A 93 -15.34 23.17 19.12
N ARG A 94 -14.69 22.00 19.11
CA ARG A 94 -14.82 20.94 20.12
C ARG A 94 -13.58 20.82 21.01
N GLY A 95 -12.73 21.85 21.02
CA GLY A 95 -11.55 21.92 21.88
C GLY A 95 -10.32 21.16 21.36
N GLY A 96 -10.36 20.63 20.13
CA GLY A 96 -9.18 20.09 19.48
C GLY A 96 -8.34 21.18 18.82
N THR A 97 -7.06 20.90 18.57
CA THR A 97 -6.17 21.78 17.81
C THR A 97 -5.74 21.08 16.51
N VAL A 98 -5.90 21.74 15.38
CA VAL A 98 -5.49 21.21 14.07
C VAL A 98 -4.16 21.80 13.65
N HIS A 99 -3.28 20.96 13.14
CA HIS A 99 -1.99 21.30 12.57
C HIS A 99 -1.92 20.82 11.13
N TRP A 100 -1.32 21.61 10.26
CA TRP A 100 -1.14 21.28 8.85
C TRP A 100 0.31 20.91 8.58
N ALA A 101 0.55 19.70 8.08
CA ALA A 101 1.88 19.22 7.73
C ALA A 101 1.96 18.94 6.23
N ARG A 102 2.87 19.64 5.54
CA ARG A 102 3.10 19.48 4.11
C ARG A 102 3.83 18.18 3.79
N ASP A 103 4.70 17.72 4.69
CA ASP A 103 5.58 16.57 4.48
C ASP A 103 5.94 15.87 5.80
N ALA A 104 6.70 14.78 5.70
CA ALA A 104 7.11 13.98 6.85
C ALA A 104 7.93 14.77 7.89
N SER A 105 8.79 15.69 7.45
CA SER A 105 9.65 16.46 8.36
C SER A 105 8.85 17.44 9.20
N GLU A 106 7.89 18.14 8.58
CA GLU A 106 7.00 19.05 9.30
C GLU A 106 6.10 18.30 10.28
N ALA A 107 5.55 17.16 9.87
CA ALA A 107 4.74 16.31 10.76
C ALA A 107 5.54 15.83 11.99
N ASN A 108 6.75 15.32 11.77
CA ASN A 108 7.62 14.85 12.85
C ASN A 108 8.03 15.97 13.80
N HIS A 109 8.35 17.17 13.28
CA HIS A 109 8.64 18.32 14.12
C HIS A 109 7.44 18.70 15.01
N ILE A 110 6.23 18.78 14.43
CA ILE A 110 5.01 19.09 15.19
C ILE A 110 4.80 18.05 16.29
N ILE A 111 4.89 16.75 15.97
CA ILE A 111 4.73 15.66 16.94
C ILE A 111 5.75 15.79 18.07
N HIS A 112 7.03 15.96 17.74
CA HIS A 112 8.09 16.09 18.74
C HIS A 112 7.87 17.29 19.65
N ASP A 113 7.50 18.45 19.12
CA ASP A 113 7.27 19.66 19.92
C ASP A 113 6.08 19.48 20.87
N LEU A 114 5.02 18.82 20.42
CA LEU A 114 3.86 18.48 21.26
C LEU A 114 4.26 17.49 22.39
N VAL A 115 4.97 16.42 22.06
CA VAL A 115 5.41 15.42 23.07
C VAL A 115 6.38 16.05 24.07
N LYS A 116 7.30 16.90 23.59
CA LYS A 116 8.26 17.62 24.43
C LYS A 116 7.59 18.60 25.37
N ALA A 117 6.51 19.26 24.95
CA ALA A 117 5.73 20.16 25.80
C ALA A 117 5.13 19.45 27.02
N GLU A 118 4.80 18.16 26.89
CA GLU A 118 4.30 17.32 27.98
C GLU A 118 5.41 16.82 28.93
N GLY A 119 6.68 17.04 28.58
CA GLY A 119 7.83 16.66 29.40
C GLY A 119 8.01 15.16 29.58
N VAL A 120 7.53 14.35 28.62
CA VAL A 120 7.64 12.89 28.65
C VAL A 120 8.72 12.38 27.70
N ASN A 121 9.23 11.19 27.99
CA ASN A 121 10.21 10.47 27.17
C ASN A 121 9.66 9.14 26.63
N GLU A 122 8.36 8.88 26.81
CA GLU A 122 7.67 7.74 26.22
C GLU A 122 6.28 8.12 25.74
N VAL A 123 5.85 7.50 24.65
CA VAL A 123 4.50 7.60 24.09
C VAL A 123 3.98 6.19 23.75
N VAL A 124 2.67 6.00 23.81
CA VAL A 124 2.03 4.80 23.25
C VAL A 124 1.38 5.15 21.93
N LYS A 125 1.33 4.20 20.99
CA LYS A 125 0.72 4.46 19.69
C LYS A 125 -0.17 3.34 19.18
N VAL A 126 -1.30 3.77 18.62
CA VAL A 126 -2.12 2.92 17.77
C VAL A 126 -1.42 2.74 16.44
N LYS A 127 -1.48 1.53 15.88
CA LYS A 127 -1.04 1.24 14.52
C LYS A 127 -1.54 2.30 13.54
N SER A 128 -0.61 2.90 12.81
CA SER A 128 -0.92 3.88 11.79
C SER A 128 0.11 3.87 10.67
N MET A 129 -0.36 3.54 9.46
CA MET A 129 0.44 3.65 8.25
C MET A 129 0.99 5.09 8.05
N ALA A 130 0.27 6.12 8.51
CA ALA A 130 0.72 7.51 8.38
C ALA A 130 1.93 7.80 9.28
N THR A 131 1.98 7.21 10.48
CA THR A 131 3.15 7.35 11.37
C THR A 131 4.35 6.55 10.84
N GLN A 132 4.10 5.39 10.21
CA GLN A 132 5.15 4.62 9.53
C GLN A 132 5.66 5.36 8.29
N GLU A 133 4.76 5.97 7.52
CA GLU A 133 5.06 6.74 6.31
C GLU A 133 6.05 7.88 6.59
N ILE A 134 5.89 8.58 7.71
CA ILE A 134 6.77 9.70 8.08
C ILE A 134 8.01 9.28 8.87
N GLY A 135 8.18 7.99 9.20
CA GLY A 135 9.31 7.52 10.02
C GLY A 135 9.27 8.07 11.45
N MET A 136 8.07 8.14 12.03
CA MET A 136 7.85 8.80 13.32
C MET A 136 8.60 8.11 14.47
N ASN A 137 8.63 6.78 14.49
CA ASN A 137 9.24 6.03 15.60
C ASN A 137 10.75 6.30 15.63
N GLU A 138 11.40 6.22 14.47
CA GLU A 138 12.83 6.47 14.30
C GLU A 138 13.17 7.93 14.65
N TYR A 139 12.36 8.88 14.17
CA TYR A 139 12.53 10.29 14.48
C TYR A 139 12.42 10.59 15.98
N LEU A 140 11.43 10.02 16.67
CA LEU A 140 11.26 10.21 18.12
C LEU A 140 12.39 9.54 18.91
N GLU A 141 12.85 8.37 18.47
CA GLU A 141 13.97 7.66 19.11
C GLU A 141 15.27 8.49 19.04
N GLU A 142 15.57 9.12 17.89
CA GLU A 142 16.70 10.05 17.74
C GLU A 142 16.63 11.24 18.70
N HIS A 143 15.42 11.60 19.15
CA HIS A 143 15.16 12.67 20.13
C HIS A 143 14.98 12.15 21.56
N GLY A 144 15.28 10.87 21.83
CA GLY A 144 15.23 10.27 23.16
C GLY A 144 13.82 9.98 23.67
N ILE A 145 12.84 9.86 22.77
CA ILE A 145 11.44 9.54 23.09
C ILE A 145 11.13 8.13 22.57
N ALA A 146 10.77 7.21 23.47
CA ALA A 146 10.39 5.85 23.10
C ALA A 146 8.92 5.79 22.64
N ALA A 147 8.67 5.39 21.39
CA ALA A 147 7.33 5.15 20.86
C ALA A 147 6.96 3.67 20.92
N TYR A 148 6.00 3.28 21.74
CA TYR A 148 5.58 1.88 21.92
C TYR A 148 4.35 1.54 21.09
N GLU A 149 4.47 0.54 20.21
CA GLU A 149 3.34 0.02 19.43
C GLU A 149 2.37 -0.77 20.31
N THR A 150 1.07 -0.51 20.15
CA THR A 150 0.03 -1.18 20.94
C THR A 150 -0.82 -2.18 20.15
N ASP A 151 -0.64 -2.24 18.84
CA ASP A 151 -1.17 -3.32 18.00
C ASP A 151 -0.26 -4.55 18.13
N LEU A 152 -0.81 -5.74 18.35
CA LEU A 152 -0.01 -6.94 18.61
C LEU A 152 0.96 -7.25 17.46
N ALA A 153 0.53 -7.10 16.21
CA ALA A 153 1.36 -7.41 15.06
C ALA A 153 2.46 -6.37 14.87
N GLU A 154 2.18 -5.08 15.11
CA GLU A 154 3.22 -4.05 15.12
C GLU A 154 4.19 -4.22 16.30
N LEU A 155 3.71 -4.61 17.49
CA LEU A 155 4.56 -4.90 18.65
C LEU A 155 5.52 -6.05 18.35
N ILE A 156 5.06 -7.12 17.70
CA ILE A 156 5.92 -8.24 17.27
C ILE A 156 7.02 -7.73 16.34
N VAL A 157 6.66 -6.90 15.35
CA VAL A 157 7.62 -6.34 14.39
C VAL A 157 8.62 -5.41 15.09
N GLN A 158 8.15 -4.58 16.03
CA GLN A 158 8.97 -3.67 16.82
C GLN A 158 9.98 -4.44 17.69
N LEU A 159 9.55 -5.49 18.39
CA LEU A 159 10.43 -6.32 19.23
C LEU A 159 11.48 -7.08 18.41
N ASP A 160 11.14 -7.47 17.19
CA ASP A 160 12.06 -8.17 16.28
C ASP A 160 12.98 -7.21 15.50
N HIS A 161 12.83 -5.90 15.67
CA HIS A 161 13.52 -4.87 14.88
C HIS A 161 13.36 -5.09 13.35
N ASP A 162 12.18 -5.54 12.93
CA ASP A 162 11.83 -5.82 11.54
C ASP A 162 10.96 -4.67 10.96
N LYS A 163 10.62 -4.74 9.67
CA LYS A 163 9.66 -3.83 9.01
C LYS A 163 8.31 -4.55 8.79
N PRO A 164 7.17 -3.84 8.85
CA PRO A 164 5.87 -4.41 8.49
C PRO A 164 5.86 -4.92 7.04
N SER A 165 5.31 -6.11 6.80
CA SER A 165 5.20 -6.66 5.43
C SER A 165 3.78 -6.60 4.86
N HIS A 166 2.80 -6.12 5.62
CA HIS A 166 1.40 -6.07 5.20
C HIS A 166 0.61 -4.95 5.90
N ILE A 167 -0.30 -4.30 5.16
CA ILE A 167 -1.09 -3.16 5.67
C ILE A 167 -2.02 -3.57 6.83
N LEU A 168 -2.73 -4.70 6.71
CA LEU A 168 -3.64 -5.20 7.76
C LEU A 168 -2.94 -5.98 8.87
N VAL A 169 -2.10 -6.98 8.53
CA VAL A 169 -1.44 -7.90 9.47
C VAL A 169 0.08 -7.73 9.36
N PRO A 170 0.70 -6.69 9.97
CA PRO A 170 2.13 -6.36 9.84
C PRO A 170 3.09 -7.55 9.89
N ALA A 171 2.89 -8.44 10.87
CA ALA A 171 3.68 -9.64 11.11
C ALA A 171 3.18 -10.89 10.33
N ILE A 172 2.42 -10.76 9.23
CA ILE A 172 1.84 -11.89 8.46
C ILE A 172 2.90 -12.91 7.98
N HIS A 173 4.15 -12.47 7.92
CA HIS A 173 5.29 -13.25 7.47
C HIS A 173 5.90 -14.11 8.59
N LYS A 174 5.53 -13.90 9.86
CA LYS A 174 5.99 -14.67 11.03
C LYS A 174 4.94 -15.71 11.43
N ASN A 175 5.40 -16.90 11.82
CA ASN A 175 4.55 -17.93 12.42
C ASN A 175 4.57 -17.86 13.96
N ARG A 176 3.67 -18.59 14.62
CA ARG A 176 3.51 -18.54 16.09
C ARG A 176 4.76 -18.94 16.88
N THR A 177 5.55 -19.88 16.37
CA THR A 177 6.81 -20.28 17.01
C THR A 177 7.84 -19.16 16.91
N GLU A 178 7.95 -18.48 15.77
CA GLU A 178 8.79 -17.30 15.61
C GLU A 178 8.36 -16.17 16.57
N VAL A 179 7.04 -15.94 16.71
CA VAL A 179 6.49 -14.95 17.65
C VAL A 179 6.86 -15.26 19.10
N ARG A 180 6.73 -16.52 19.52
CA ARG A 180 7.16 -16.96 20.86
C ARG A 180 8.64 -16.65 21.09
N ASP A 181 9.49 -16.98 20.12
CA ASP A 181 10.94 -16.82 20.25
C ASP A 181 11.33 -15.33 20.34
N ILE A 182 10.65 -14.47 19.59
CA ILE A 182 10.78 -13.00 19.69
C ILE A 182 10.38 -12.52 21.09
N PHE A 183 9.25 -12.99 21.62
CA PHE A 183 8.81 -12.60 22.96
C PHE A 183 9.82 -13.03 24.02
N LEU A 184 10.27 -14.29 24.00
CA LEU A 184 11.27 -14.81 24.93
C LEU A 184 12.59 -14.04 24.90
N LYS A 185 12.98 -13.53 23.73
CA LYS A 185 14.24 -12.82 23.53
C LYS A 185 14.15 -11.34 23.93
N ASP A 186 13.10 -10.64 23.50
CA ASP A 186 13.07 -9.18 23.49
C ASP A 186 11.94 -8.58 24.35
N MET A 187 10.97 -9.38 24.85
CA MET A 187 9.90 -8.88 25.73
C MET A 187 10.31 -8.93 27.22
N PRO A 188 10.44 -7.78 27.91
CA PRO A 188 10.84 -7.76 29.31
C PRO A 188 9.82 -8.45 30.22
N GLY A 189 10.32 -9.32 31.11
CA GLY A 189 9.51 -9.97 32.15
C GLY A 189 8.55 -11.05 31.65
N VAL A 190 8.73 -11.54 30.42
CA VAL A 190 7.96 -12.67 29.89
C VAL A 190 8.32 -13.98 30.60
N ASP A 191 7.36 -14.89 30.71
CA ASP A 191 7.56 -16.23 31.27
C ASP A 191 8.58 -17.03 30.42
N PRO A 192 9.70 -17.52 30.98
CA PRO A 192 10.65 -18.35 30.26
C PRO A 192 10.05 -19.65 29.69
N ASP A 193 8.94 -20.13 30.28
CA ASP A 193 8.23 -21.33 29.84
C ASP A 193 7.10 -21.02 28.83
N LEU A 194 7.07 -19.80 28.26
CA LEU A 194 6.06 -19.38 27.28
C LEU A 194 5.96 -20.37 26.10
N THR A 195 4.74 -20.75 25.74
CA THR A 195 4.45 -21.62 24.60
C THR A 195 3.95 -20.83 23.39
N ASP A 196 3.91 -21.46 22.21
CA ASP A 196 3.37 -20.87 20.98
C ASP A 196 1.83 -21.06 20.84
N GLU A 197 1.17 -21.40 21.95
CA GLU A 197 -0.28 -21.46 22.06
C GLU A 197 -0.87 -20.05 21.95
N PRO A 198 -1.84 -19.79 21.07
CA PRO A 198 -2.31 -18.43 20.80
C PRO A 198 -2.75 -17.65 22.04
N ARG A 199 -3.41 -18.33 23.00
CA ARG A 199 -3.85 -17.68 24.24
C ARG A 199 -2.68 -17.27 25.11
N CYS A 200 -1.64 -18.11 25.24
CA CYS A 200 -0.43 -17.78 26.00
C CYS A 200 0.28 -16.56 25.43
N LEU A 201 0.50 -16.52 24.11
CA LEU A 201 1.10 -15.37 23.43
C LEU A 201 0.29 -14.09 23.63
N ALA A 202 -1.04 -14.16 23.45
CA ALA A 202 -1.92 -13.01 23.65
C ALA A 202 -1.91 -12.51 25.09
N MET A 203 -1.86 -13.41 26.08
CA MET A 203 -1.80 -13.03 27.50
C MET A 203 -0.47 -12.39 27.88
N ALA A 204 0.65 -12.85 27.32
CA ALA A 204 1.97 -12.24 27.51
C ALA A 204 2.00 -10.81 26.96
N ALA A 205 1.59 -10.63 25.70
CA ALA A 205 1.51 -9.30 25.08
C ALA A 205 0.55 -8.36 25.85
N ARG A 206 -0.60 -8.88 26.29
CA ARG A 206 -1.55 -8.11 27.10
C ARG A 206 -0.92 -7.63 28.41
N ALA A 207 -0.21 -8.50 29.13
CA ALA A 207 0.45 -8.12 30.38
C ALA A 207 1.49 -7.02 30.15
N HIS A 208 2.29 -7.15 29.10
CA HIS A 208 3.29 -6.16 28.70
C HIS A 208 2.67 -4.80 28.37
N LEU A 209 1.67 -4.76 27.48
CA LEU A 209 1.02 -3.52 27.04
C LEU A 209 0.22 -2.82 28.15
N ARG A 210 -0.42 -3.58 29.05
CA ARG A 210 -1.21 -3.01 30.16
C ARG A 210 -0.37 -2.11 31.05
N ALA A 211 0.89 -2.46 31.29
CA ALA A 211 1.80 -1.64 32.07
C ALA A 211 2.04 -0.28 31.39
N LYS A 212 2.31 -0.30 30.07
CA LYS A 212 2.55 0.92 29.28
C LYS A 212 1.33 1.84 29.21
N PHE A 213 0.13 1.29 29.02
CA PHE A 213 -1.10 2.08 29.02
C PHE A 213 -1.35 2.85 30.32
N LEU A 214 -0.85 2.35 31.46
CA LEU A 214 -1.04 2.97 32.77
C LEU A 214 0.05 4.02 33.10
N THR A 215 1.16 4.04 32.36
CA THR A 215 2.26 4.99 32.59
C THR A 215 2.34 6.10 31.54
N ALA A 216 1.92 5.82 30.31
CA ALA A 216 2.03 6.76 29.21
C ALA A 216 0.99 7.89 29.33
N LYS A 217 1.48 9.14 29.30
CA LYS A 217 0.63 10.34 29.31
C LYS A 217 0.22 10.81 27.92
N VAL A 218 0.98 10.42 26.90
CA VAL A 218 0.73 10.82 25.52
C VAL A 218 0.46 9.59 24.66
N ALA A 219 -0.65 9.64 23.92
CA ALA A 219 -0.96 8.69 22.86
C ALA A 219 -0.84 9.34 21.49
N ILE A 220 -0.35 8.55 20.53
CA ILE A 220 -0.37 8.90 19.12
C ILE A 220 -1.28 7.90 18.38
N SER A 221 -2.18 8.40 17.56
CA SER A 221 -3.07 7.56 16.75
C SER A 221 -3.02 7.92 15.27
N GLY A 222 -3.48 6.99 14.45
CA GLY A 222 -4.00 7.32 13.12
C GLY A 222 -5.52 7.50 13.16
N ALA A 223 -6.10 7.73 11.99
CA ALA A 223 -7.54 7.62 11.77
C ALA A 223 -7.83 6.75 10.55
N ASN A 224 -8.95 6.01 10.57
CA ASN A 224 -9.52 5.40 9.37
C ASN A 224 -10.28 6.46 8.56
N PHE A 225 -11.13 7.26 9.23
CA PHE A 225 -11.90 8.35 8.63
C PHE A 225 -12.00 9.54 9.58
N GLY A 226 -12.04 10.74 9.02
CA GLY A 226 -12.46 11.98 9.71
C GLY A 226 -13.74 12.52 9.08
N ILE A 227 -14.68 13.01 9.88
CA ILE A 227 -15.98 13.48 9.43
C ILE A 227 -15.99 15.01 9.44
N ALA A 228 -16.11 15.63 8.26
CA ALA A 228 -15.95 17.06 8.08
C ALA A 228 -17.00 17.90 8.83
N ASP A 229 -18.27 17.47 8.85
CA ASP A 229 -19.37 18.20 9.49
C ASP A 229 -19.32 18.22 11.02
N SER A 230 -18.57 17.31 11.64
CA SER A 230 -18.60 17.05 13.07
C SER A 230 -17.22 17.00 13.71
N GLY A 231 -16.14 17.06 12.93
CA GLY A 231 -14.78 16.91 13.46
C GLY A 231 -14.54 15.56 14.14
N THR A 232 -15.43 14.59 13.95
CA THR A 232 -15.33 13.25 14.53
C THR A 232 -14.26 12.46 13.79
N LEU A 233 -13.41 11.74 14.52
CA LEU A 233 -12.51 10.76 13.93
C LEU A 233 -12.92 9.35 14.31
N SER A 234 -12.48 8.38 13.52
CA SER A 234 -12.76 6.97 13.73
C SER A 234 -11.53 6.10 13.57
N VAL A 235 -11.44 5.08 14.42
CA VAL A 235 -10.50 3.97 14.30
C VAL A 235 -11.27 2.67 14.43
N VAL A 236 -10.95 1.72 13.56
CA VAL A 236 -11.45 0.35 13.66
C VAL A 236 -10.31 -0.60 13.99
N GLU A 237 -10.53 -1.54 14.89
CA GLU A 237 -9.52 -2.50 15.33
C GLU A 237 -10.15 -3.84 15.76
N SER A 238 -9.30 -4.84 16.00
CA SER A 238 -9.69 -6.18 16.43
C SER A 238 -9.32 -6.52 17.87
N GLU A 239 -8.52 -5.69 18.55
CA GLU A 239 -7.86 -6.06 19.81
C GLU A 239 -8.32 -5.23 21.02
N GLY A 240 -8.81 -4.01 20.79
CA GLY A 240 -9.30 -3.09 21.83
C GLY A 240 -8.20 -2.23 22.47
N ASN A 241 -6.95 -2.39 22.01
CA ASN A 241 -5.77 -1.66 22.48
C ASN A 241 -5.80 -0.21 21.99
N GLY A 242 -6.28 0.01 20.76
CA GLY A 242 -6.47 1.34 20.20
C GLY A 242 -7.40 2.18 21.07
N ARG A 243 -8.51 1.62 21.55
CA ARG A 243 -9.39 2.31 22.50
C ARG A 243 -8.65 2.75 23.76
N MET A 244 -7.74 1.94 24.30
CA MET A 244 -6.96 2.32 25.49
C MET A 244 -6.06 3.54 25.23
N CYS A 245 -5.41 3.62 24.06
CA CYS A 245 -4.68 4.81 23.62
C CYS A 245 -5.58 6.05 23.52
N LEU A 246 -6.85 5.89 23.15
CA LEU A 246 -7.77 7.00 22.94
C LEU A 246 -8.46 7.48 24.24
N THR A 247 -8.32 6.76 25.35
CA THR A 247 -9.06 7.07 26.60
C THR A 247 -8.21 7.23 27.85
N LEU A 248 -7.05 6.57 27.95
CA LEU A 248 -6.23 6.60 29.18
C LEU A 248 -5.22 7.75 29.22
N PRO A 249 -4.51 8.08 28.12
CA PRO A 249 -3.54 9.16 28.10
C PRO A 249 -4.21 10.54 28.20
N GLU A 250 -3.48 11.49 28.79
CA GLU A 250 -3.92 12.87 28.99
C GLU A 250 -3.91 13.67 27.67
N THR A 251 -2.93 13.41 26.80
CA THR A 251 -2.78 14.08 25.52
C THR A 251 -2.88 13.08 24.36
N LEU A 252 -3.75 13.36 23.40
CA LEU A 252 -3.93 12.58 22.17
C LEU A 252 -3.49 13.36 20.94
N ILE A 253 -2.59 12.79 20.15
CA ILE A 253 -2.14 13.32 18.86
C ILE A 253 -2.58 12.37 17.75
N THR A 254 -3.45 12.81 16.84
CA THR A 254 -3.89 12.01 15.71
C THR A 254 -3.26 12.47 14.40
N VAL A 255 -2.55 11.57 13.71
CA VAL A 255 -1.97 11.83 12.38
C VAL A 255 -2.89 11.27 11.31
N MET A 256 -3.46 12.14 10.47
CA MET A 256 -4.42 11.78 9.45
C MET A 256 -4.01 12.34 8.09
N GLY A 257 -3.86 11.45 7.10
CA GLY A 257 -3.73 11.86 5.71
C GLY A 257 -4.96 12.64 5.26
N ILE A 258 -4.76 13.73 4.52
CA ILE A 258 -5.86 14.62 4.08
C ILE A 258 -6.93 13.88 3.27
N GLU A 259 -6.60 12.77 2.62
CA GLU A 259 -7.51 12.00 1.78
C GLU A 259 -8.59 11.25 2.57
N LYS A 260 -8.49 11.16 3.90
CA LYS A 260 -9.33 10.29 4.74
C LYS A 260 -10.68 10.90 5.15
N LEU A 261 -10.98 12.13 4.73
CA LEU A 261 -12.23 12.77 5.07
C LEU A 261 -13.46 12.09 4.44
N LEU A 262 -14.57 12.21 5.15
CA LEU A 262 -15.94 11.99 4.69
C LEU A 262 -16.77 13.24 5.01
N PRO A 263 -17.78 13.61 4.20
CA PRO A 263 -18.55 14.82 4.43
C PRO A 263 -19.39 14.76 5.70
N THR A 264 -20.17 13.69 5.86
CA THR A 264 -21.15 13.54 6.94
C THR A 264 -21.02 12.23 7.69
N PHE A 265 -21.61 12.17 8.89
CA PHE A 265 -21.59 10.94 9.70
C PHE A 265 -22.27 9.77 8.98
N SER A 266 -23.38 10.00 8.26
CA SER A 266 -24.07 8.94 7.52
C SER A 266 -23.22 8.33 6.41
N ASP A 267 -22.28 9.08 5.85
CA ASP A 267 -21.35 8.54 4.84
C ASP A 267 -20.43 7.46 5.45
N LEU A 268 -20.16 7.51 6.76
CA LEU A 268 -19.36 6.52 7.47
C LEU A 268 -19.98 5.12 7.42
N GLU A 269 -21.32 5.03 7.39
CA GLU A 269 -22.04 3.74 7.36
C GLU A 269 -21.64 2.89 6.14
N VAL A 270 -21.45 3.53 4.98
CA VAL A 270 -20.99 2.85 3.76
C VAL A 270 -19.63 2.20 4.01
N PHE A 271 -18.71 2.92 4.63
CA PHE A 271 -17.36 2.41 4.87
C PHE A 271 -17.27 1.40 6.01
N LEU A 272 -18.13 1.51 7.02
CA LEU A 272 -18.24 0.48 8.07
C LEU A 272 -18.84 -0.83 7.55
N GLN A 273 -19.59 -0.80 6.45
CA GLN A 273 -20.02 -2.03 5.77
C GLN A 273 -18.94 -2.60 4.84
N LEU A 274 -18.22 -1.73 4.11
CA LEU A 274 -17.19 -2.12 3.15
C LEU A 274 -15.89 -2.62 3.80
N LEU A 275 -15.37 -1.87 4.77
CA LEU A 275 -14.03 -2.05 5.32
C LEU A 275 -13.86 -3.41 6.03
N PRO A 276 -14.68 -3.80 7.02
CA PRO A 276 -14.51 -5.05 7.78
C PRO A 276 -14.65 -6.30 6.89
N ARG A 277 -15.63 -6.26 5.98
CA ARG A 277 -15.88 -7.35 5.03
C ARG A 277 -14.72 -7.53 4.06
N SER A 278 -14.13 -6.43 3.62
CA SER A 278 -13.02 -6.45 2.67
C SER A 278 -11.67 -6.76 3.30
N SER A 279 -11.49 -6.48 4.60
CA SER A 279 -10.23 -6.66 5.31
C SER A 279 -10.08 -8.06 5.88
N THR A 280 -10.71 -8.34 7.02
CA THR A 280 -10.61 -9.59 7.78
C THR A 280 -11.71 -10.58 7.42
N GLY A 281 -12.71 -10.14 6.64
CA GLY A 281 -13.89 -10.94 6.32
C GLY A 281 -14.86 -11.00 7.49
N GLU A 282 -15.04 -9.88 8.19
CA GLU A 282 -15.97 -9.73 9.31
C GLU A 282 -17.19 -8.90 8.88
N ARG A 283 -18.37 -9.17 9.44
CA ARG A 283 -19.58 -8.37 9.17
C ARG A 283 -19.47 -6.95 9.77
N MET A 284 -18.72 -6.84 10.88
CA MET A 284 -18.39 -5.60 11.57
C MET A 284 -17.11 -5.84 12.38
N ASN A 285 -16.27 -4.81 12.54
CA ASN A 285 -15.07 -4.89 13.37
C ASN A 285 -15.44 -5.10 14.85
N PRO A 286 -14.67 -5.89 15.62
CA PRO A 286 -14.90 -6.09 17.05
C PRO A 286 -14.92 -4.79 17.85
N TYR A 287 -14.07 -3.83 17.49
CA TYR A 287 -14.03 -2.51 18.12
C TYR A 287 -14.04 -1.41 17.06
N THR A 288 -14.94 -0.44 17.26
CA THR A 288 -15.05 0.76 16.44
C THR A 288 -15.14 1.94 17.40
N SER A 289 -14.05 2.71 17.47
CA SER A 289 -13.92 3.85 18.36
C SER A 289 -14.10 5.13 17.57
N LEU A 290 -15.01 5.99 18.04
CA LEU A 290 -15.22 7.33 17.49
C LEU A 290 -15.03 8.34 18.62
N TRP A 291 -14.36 9.44 18.34
CA TRP A 291 -14.14 10.52 19.31
C TRP A 291 -14.26 11.87 18.63
N THR A 292 -14.67 12.86 19.41
CA THR A 292 -15.13 14.16 18.91
C THR A 292 -14.73 15.24 19.92
N GLY A 293 -13.52 15.79 19.76
CA GLY A 293 -12.98 16.78 20.67
C GLY A 293 -12.58 16.23 22.04
N VAL A 294 -12.57 17.11 23.04
CA VAL A 294 -12.27 16.80 24.45
C VAL A 294 -13.54 16.87 25.30
N THR A 295 -13.64 16.02 26.32
CA THR A 295 -14.75 16.02 27.29
C THR A 295 -14.18 16.00 28.72
N GLU A 296 -14.65 16.90 29.58
CA GLU A 296 -14.16 17.00 30.95
C GLU A 296 -14.42 15.69 31.72
N GLY A 297 -13.34 15.10 32.25
CA GLY A 297 -13.41 13.85 33.02
C GLY A 297 -13.60 12.57 32.20
N ASP A 298 -13.62 12.66 30.86
CA ASP A 298 -13.77 11.51 29.96
C ASP A 298 -12.75 11.56 28.81
N GLY A 299 -11.66 10.81 28.97
CA GLY A 299 -10.59 10.70 27.98
C GLY A 299 -9.52 11.80 28.07
N PRO A 300 -8.80 12.05 26.95
CA PRO A 300 -7.75 13.05 26.88
C PRO A 300 -8.25 14.46 27.19
N SER A 301 -7.48 15.19 27.99
CA SER A 301 -7.70 16.62 28.28
C SER A 301 -7.17 17.51 27.15
N THR A 302 -6.20 17.02 26.38
CA THR A 302 -5.61 17.73 25.23
C THR A 302 -5.74 16.87 23.97
N PHE A 303 -6.18 17.49 22.88
CA PHE A 303 -6.40 16.79 21.62
C PHE A 303 -5.85 17.56 20.42
N HIS A 304 -4.97 16.91 19.66
CA HIS A 304 -4.36 17.43 18.43
C HIS A 304 -4.68 16.56 17.22
N VAL A 305 -4.91 17.18 16.08
CA VAL A 305 -4.98 16.51 14.77
C VAL A 305 -3.95 17.09 13.84
N ILE A 306 -3.12 16.25 13.24
CA ILE A 306 -2.16 16.62 12.21
C ILE A 306 -2.69 16.15 10.86
N LEU A 307 -3.07 17.11 10.02
CA LEU A 307 -3.49 16.89 8.65
C LEU A 307 -2.25 16.80 7.76
N LEU A 308 -2.02 15.61 7.21
CA LEU A 308 -0.80 15.26 6.48
C LEU A 308 -1.06 15.21 4.97
N ASP A 309 -0.37 16.07 4.21
CA ASP A 309 -0.33 15.96 2.74
C ASP A 309 0.68 14.90 2.29
N ASN A 310 1.98 15.16 2.51
CA ASN A 310 3.10 14.30 2.16
C ASN A 310 3.01 13.70 0.73
N GLY A 311 2.64 14.53 -0.26
CA GLY A 311 2.54 14.12 -1.66
C GLY A 311 1.14 13.63 -2.09
N ARG A 312 0.13 13.66 -1.21
CA ARG A 312 -1.27 13.38 -1.58
C ARG A 312 -1.79 14.37 -2.60
N THR A 313 -1.41 15.64 -2.52
CA THR A 313 -1.77 16.65 -3.52
C THR A 313 -1.16 16.33 -4.90
N ASN A 314 0.04 15.73 -4.97
CA ASN A 314 0.60 15.23 -6.25
C ASN A 314 -0.26 14.12 -6.83
N ALA A 315 -0.61 13.14 -5.99
CA ALA A 315 -1.43 12.02 -6.41
C ALA A 315 -2.81 12.49 -6.88
N LEU A 316 -3.40 13.48 -6.21
CA LEU A 316 -4.68 14.09 -6.57
C LEU A 316 -4.62 14.83 -7.92
N ALA A 317 -3.49 15.50 -8.21
CA ALA A 317 -3.30 16.21 -9.47
C ALA A 317 -3.23 15.28 -10.69
N ASP A 318 -2.84 14.01 -10.52
CA ASP A 318 -2.81 13.03 -11.60
C ASP A 318 -4.23 12.57 -11.97
N GLU A 319 -4.73 12.95 -13.16
CA GLU A 319 -6.10 12.61 -13.58
C GLU A 319 -6.36 11.11 -13.68
N MET A 320 -5.36 10.34 -14.10
CA MET A 320 -5.47 8.88 -14.20
C MET A 320 -5.20 8.22 -12.85
N GLY A 321 -4.33 8.79 -12.02
CA GLY A 321 -3.86 8.22 -10.76
C GLY A 321 -4.66 8.58 -9.52
N ARG A 322 -5.40 9.69 -9.50
CA ARG A 322 -6.03 10.25 -8.27
C ARG A 322 -6.96 9.30 -7.53
N SER A 323 -7.58 8.36 -8.23
CA SER A 323 -8.45 7.35 -7.60
C SER A 323 -7.68 6.45 -6.62
N ALA A 324 -6.35 6.41 -6.66
CA ALA A 324 -5.52 5.76 -5.63
C ALA A 324 -5.79 6.31 -4.22
N LEU A 325 -6.18 7.59 -4.10
CA LEU A 325 -6.54 8.25 -2.84
C LEU A 325 -7.91 7.81 -2.30
N HIS A 326 -8.71 7.06 -3.07
CA HIS A 326 -9.93 6.45 -2.55
C HIS A 326 -9.64 5.32 -1.57
N CYS A 327 -8.40 4.83 -1.52
CA CYS A 327 -8.06 3.63 -0.76
C CYS A 327 -8.35 3.75 0.74
N ILE A 328 -9.22 2.88 1.23
CA ILE A 328 -9.57 2.76 2.65
C ILE A 328 -8.65 1.80 3.44
N ARG A 329 -7.48 1.46 2.87
CA ARG A 329 -6.46 0.57 3.47
C ARG A 329 -6.97 -0.81 3.91
N CYS A 330 -7.99 -1.36 3.23
CA CYS A 330 -8.59 -2.66 3.56
C CYS A 330 -7.70 -3.88 3.28
N SER A 331 -6.61 -3.75 2.51
CA SER A 331 -5.73 -4.85 2.05
C SER A 331 -6.32 -5.89 1.08
N ALA A 332 -7.59 -5.75 0.65
CA ALA A 332 -8.22 -6.69 -0.28
C ALA A 332 -7.39 -6.93 -1.56
N CYS A 333 -6.82 -5.87 -2.13
CA CYS A 333 -5.98 -5.96 -3.33
C CYS A 333 -4.68 -6.75 -3.09
N ILE A 334 -4.12 -6.69 -1.88
CA ILE A 334 -2.90 -7.38 -1.49
C ILE A 334 -3.18 -8.88 -1.36
N ASN A 335 -4.27 -9.25 -0.70
CA ASN A 335 -4.66 -10.64 -0.43
C ASN A 335 -5.07 -11.46 -1.68
N VAL A 336 -5.36 -10.78 -2.80
CA VAL A 336 -5.67 -11.42 -4.10
C VAL A 336 -4.49 -11.35 -5.07
N CYS A 337 -3.40 -10.66 -4.73
CA CYS A 337 -2.29 -10.44 -5.65
C CYS A 337 -1.37 -11.65 -5.71
N PRO A 338 -1.20 -12.30 -6.89
CA PRO A 338 -0.31 -13.45 -7.02
C PRO A 338 1.17 -13.08 -6.90
N VAL A 339 1.54 -11.82 -7.18
CA VAL A 339 2.93 -11.35 -7.00
C VAL A 339 3.23 -11.22 -5.51
N TYR A 340 2.40 -10.48 -4.77
CA TYR A 340 2.55 -10.31 -3.32
C TYR A 340 2.55 -11.64 -2.55
N GLU A 341 1.65 -12.58 -2.89
CA GLU A 341 1.60 -13.91 -2.23
C GLU A 341 2.94 -14.67 -2.33
N ARG A 342 3.76 -14.35 -3.35
CA ARG A 342 5.06 -14.99 -3.58
C ARG A 342 6.24 -14.20 -3.05
N THR A 343 6.21 -12.88 -3.16
CA THR A 343 7.36 -12.02 -2.82
C THR A 343 7.26 -11.40 -1.42
N GLY A 344 6.08 -11.37 -0.81
CA GLY A 344 5.84 -10.59 0.40
C GLY A 344 5.88 -9.08 0.18
N GLY A 345 5.64 -8.33 1.25
CA GLY A 345 5.62 -6.87 1.22
C GLY A 345 6.99 -6.21 1.22
N HIS A 346 7.99 -6.86 1.84
CA HIS A 346 9.35 -6.32 1.90
C HIS A 346 9.97 -6.11 0.52
N ALA A 347 9.60 -6.92 -0.47
CA ALA A 347 10.05 -6.76 -1.85
C ALA A 347 9.64 -5.43 -2.51
N TYR A 348 8.63 -4.74 -1.98
CA TYR A 348 8.17 -3.44 -2.50
C TYR A 348 8.97 -2.26 -1.95
N GLY A 349 9.76 -2.43 -0.89
CA GLY A 349 10.68 -1.42 -0.36
C GLY A 349 10.05 -0.16 0.29
N SER A 350 8.76 0.08 0.11
CA SER A 350 8.03 1.24 0.65
C SER A 350 7.06 0.84 1.78
N THR A 351 6.69 1.79 2.65
CA THR A 351 5.64 1.64 3.68
C THR A 351 4.34 1.04 3.12
N TYR A 352 3.97 1.35 1.88
CA TYR A 352 2.81 0.78 1.22
C TYR A 352 3.24 -0.40 0.33
N PRO A 353 2.96 -1.66 0.72
CA PRO A 353 3.28 -2.82 -0.12
C PRO A 353 2.12 -3.19 -1.06
N GLY A 354 2.39 -4.13 -1.98
CA GLY A 354 1.37 -4.76 -2.81
C GLY A 354 0.84 -3.86 -3.93
N PRO A 355 -0.28 -4.23 -4.57
CA PRO A 355 -0.79 -3.51 -5.74
C PRO A 355 -1.11 -2.04 -5.49
N ILE A 356 -1.63 -1.70 -4.29
CA ILE A 356 -1.90 -0.30 -3.95
C ILE A 356 -0.61 0.50 -3.76
N GLY A 357 0.40 -0.09 -3.11
CA GLY A 357 1.72 0.52 -2.95
C GLY A 357 2.42 0.79 -4.27
N ALA A 358 2.30 -0.16 -5.20
CA ALA A 358 2.88 -0.08 -6.53
C ALA A 358 2.36 1.10 -7.39
N ILE A 359 1.21 1.68 -7.02
CA ILE A 359 0.70 2.91 -7.65
C ILE A 359 0.83 4.13 -6.75
N LEU A 360 0.61 3.98 -5.44
CA LEU A 360 0.50 5.12 -4.53
C LEU A 360 1.86 5.78 -4.28
N SER A 361 2.91 4.99 -4.00
CA SER A 361 4.23 5.55 -3.71
C SER A 361 4.77 6.36 -4.90
N PRO A 362 4.79 5.85 -6.15
CA PRO A 362 5.21 6.64 -7.30
C PRO A 362 4.31 7.85 -7.61
N LEU A 363 3.01 7.80 -7.29
CA LEU A 363 2.12 8.96 -7.44
C LEU A 363 2.44 10.07 -6.42
N MET A 364 2.82 9.70 -5.20
CA MET A 364 3.14 10.65 -4.14
C MET A 364 4.57 11.23 -4.28
N THR A 365 5.54 10.40 -4.65
CA THR A 365 6.96 10.79 -4.71
C THR A 365 7.46 11.17 -6.09
N GLY A 366 6.80 10.69 -7.15
CA GLY A 366 7.30 10.70 -8.53
C GLY A 366 7.91 9.35 -8.94
N VAL A 367 7.82 9.01 -10.23
CA VAL A 367 8.33 7.75 -10.81
C VAL A 367 9.86 7.72 -10.91
N GLU A 368 10.50 8.88 -10.98
CA GLU A 368 11.97 9.03 -11.04
C GLU A 368 12.62 9.04 -9.64
N ALA A 369 11.82 9.03 -8.57
CA ALA A 369 12.33 9.10 -7.21
C ALA A 369 12.84 7.75 -6.74
N GLU A 370 14.13 7.67 -6.43
CA GLU A 370 14.82 6.45 -5.99
C GLU A 370 14.47 5.26 -6.90
N GLU A 371 14.10 4.11 -6.32
CA GLU A 371 13.74 2.92 -7.09
C GLU A 371 12.22 2.75 -7.27
N ASN A 372 11.43 3.79 -6.99
CA ASN A 372 9.97 3.74 -7.12
C ASN A 372 9.49 3.49 -8.56
N GLY A 373 10.27 3.87 -9.57
CA GLY A 373 9.98 3.57 -10.98
C GLY A 373 9.88 2.08 -11.29
N SER A 374 10.46 1.21 -10.44
CA SER A 374 10.36 -0.25 -10.59
C SER A 374 9.02 -0.83 -10.09
N LEU A 375 8.31 -0.12 -9.21
CA LEU A 375 7.11 -0.63 -8.54
C LEU A 375 5.91 -0.84 -9.49
N PRO A 376 5.62 0.02 -10.49
CA PRO A 376 4.56 -0.24 -11.45
C PRO A 376 4.72 -1.56 -12.23
N TYR A 377 5.94 -2.12 -12.28
CA TYR A 377 6.23 -3.40 -12.91
C TYR A 377 6.05 -4.61 -11.98
N ALA A 378 5.78 -4.40 -10.69
CA ALA A 378 5.50 -5.44 -9.68
C ALA A 378 4.08 -6.05 -9.83
N SER A 379 3.65 -6.31 -11.06
CA SER A 379 2.29 -6.79 -11.37
C SER A 379 2.24 -7.57 -12.69
N SER A 380 1.46 -8.65 -12.68
CA SER A 380 1.10 -9.41 -13.88
C SER A 380 -0.05 -8.78 -14.68
N LEU A 381 -0.63 -7.67 -14.20
CA LEU A 381 -1.81 -7.01 -14.79
C LEU A 381 -3.05 -7.92 -14.92
N CYS A 382 -3.23 -8.89 -14.01
CA CYS A 382 -4.33 -9.86 -14.09
C CYS A 382 -5.72 -9.33 -13.72
N GLY A 383 -5.86 -8.09 -13.23
CA GLY A 383 -7.16 -7.49 -12.89
C GLY A 383 -7.75 -7.86 -11.52
N ALA A 384 -7.27 -8.91 -10.85
CA ALA A 384 -7.86 -9.40 -9.60
C ALA A 384 -7.96 -8.33 -8.48
N CYS A 385 -7.00 -7.40 -8.42
CA CYS A 385 -7.03 -6.31 -7.44
C CYS A 385 -8.16 -5.31 -7.67
N TYR A 386 -8.59 -5.10 -8.93
CA TYR A 386 -9.73 -4.26 -9.27
C TYR A 386 -11.04 -4.95 -8.88
N ASP A 387 -11.20 -6.22 -9.25
CA ASP A 387 -12.38 -7.03 -8.89
C ASP A 387 -12.60 -7.08 -7.38
N ALA A 388 -11.51 -7.15 -6.60
CA ALA A 388 -11.57 -7.19 -5.15
C ALA A 388 -11.74 -5.83 -4.46
N CYS A 389 -11.51 -4.71 -5.15
CA CYS A 389 -11.46 -3.39 -4.51
C CYS A 389 -12.86 -2.92 -4.07
N PRO A 390 -13.11 -2.66 -2.77
CA PRO A 390 -14.41 -2.21 -2.30
C PRO A 390 -14.80 -0.80 -2.75
N VAL A 391 -13.83 -0.02 -3.24
CA VAL A 391 -14.02 1.37 -3.69
C VAL A 391 -13.56 1.54 -5.15
N LYS A 392 -13.59 0.43 -5.91
CA LYS A 392 -13.42 0.36 -7.38
C LYS A 392 -12.19 1.09 -7.96
N ILE A 393 -11.06 1.06 -7.25
CA ILE A 393 -9.78 1.58 -7.77
C ILE A 393 -9.27 0.65 -8.87
N ASN A 394 -9.19 1.15 -10.11
CA ASN A 394 -8.66 0.42 -11.25
C ASN A 394 -7.12 0.47 -11.25
N ILE A 395 -6.53 -0.32 -10.35
CA ILE A 395 -5.08 -0.43 -10.20
C ILE A 395 -4.36 -0.84 -11.51
N PRO A 396 -4.84 -1.81 -12.31
CA PRO A 396 -4.20 -2.18 -13.58
C PRO A 396 -3.98 -0.99 -14.54
N ASP A 397 -4.98 -0.15 -14.74
CA ASP A 397 -4.87 1.00 -15.65
C ASP A 397 -3.89 2.04 -15.12
N ILE A 398 -3.91 2.29 -13.80
CA ILE A 398 -2.95 3.20 -13.15
C ILE A 398 -1.52 2.66 -13.28
N LEU A 399 -1.31 1.34 -13.14
CA LEU A 399 0.01 0.73 -13.34
C LEU A 399 0.50 0.95 -14.78
N VAL A 400 -0.36 0.77 -15.78
CA VAL A 400 0.00 1.00 -17.19
C VAL A 400 0.35 2.47 -17.44
N HIS A 401 -0.44 3.39 -16.88
CA HIS A 401 -0.16 4.83 -16.92
C HIS A 401 1.20 5.18 -16.31
N LEU A 402 1.50 4.67 -15.11
CA LEU A 402 2.78 4.93 -14.44
C LEU A 402 3.97 4.30 -15.17
N ARG A 403 3.80 3.12 -15.79
CA ARG A 403 4.82 2.55 -16.69
C ARG A 403 5.07 3.45 -17.90
N GLY A 404 4.02 4.06 -18.45
CA GLY A 404 4.14 5.05 -19.52
C GLY A 404 4.96 6.27 -19.07
N LYS A 405 4.66 6.82 -17.89
CA LYS A 405 5.44 7.92 -17.29
C LYS A 405 6.90 7.56 -17.05
N ASP A 406 7.17 6.37 -16.51
CA ASP A 406 8.53 5.86 -16.30
C ASP A 406 9.30 5.73 -17.62
N VAL A 407 8.68 5.14 -18.65
CA VAL A 407 9.29 5.06 -19.99
C VAL A 407 9.56 6.46 -20.56
N ASP A 408 8.62 7.39 -20.42
CA ASP A 408 8.73 8.76 -20.93
C ASP A 408 9.82 9.56 -20.22
N ALA A 409 9.97 9.39 -18.91
CA ALA A 409 11.04 10.02 -18.11
C ALA A 409 12.44 9.58 -18.57
N HIS A 410 12.57 8.33 -19.03
CA HIS A 410 13.83 7.78 -19.54
C HIS A 410 14.03 7.98 -21.06
N ARG A 411 13.15 8.72 -21.75
CA ARG A 411 13.33 9.05 -23.19
C ARG A 411 14.44 10.09 -23.40
N GLY A 412 15.14 9.96 -24.53
CA GLY A 412 16.12 10.94 -25.00
C GLY A 412 17.58 10.44 -25.03
N GLY A 413 17.85 9.23 -24.56
CA GLY A 413 19.13 8.53 -24.73
C GLY A 413 19.27 7.84 -26.10
N LEU A 414 20.38 7.09 -26.27
CA LEU A 414 20.54 6.19 -27.41
C LEU A 414 19.42 5.13 -27.40
N PRO A 415 18.79 4.81 -28.55
CA PRO A 415 17.74 3.81 -28.61
C PRO A 415 18.20 2.48 -28.02
N SER A 416 17.46 1.96 -27.04
CA SER A 416 17.71 0.64 -26.48
C SER A 416 17.43 -0.45 -27.51
N GLN A 417 17.88 -1.68 -27.24
CA GLN A 417 17.50 -2.84 -28.06
C GLN A 417 15.98 -2.99 -28.16
N MET A 418 15.25 -2.62 -27.09
CA MET A 418 13.80 -2.69 -27.05
C MET A 418 13.17 -1.61 -27.93
N ASP A 419 13.70 -0.38 -27.92
CA ASP A 419 13.20 0.72 -28.77
C ASP A 419 13.36 0.38 -30.25
N VAL A 420 14.53 -0.12 -30.64
CA VAL A 420 14.80 -0.56 -32.00
C VAL A 420 13.87 -1.72 -32.39
N GLY A 421 13.72 -2.71 -31.51
CA GLY A 421 12.84 -3.86 -31.73
C GLY A 421 11.37 -3.46 -31.89
N LEU A 422 10.84 -2.60 -31.03
CA LEU A 422 9.47 -2.10 -31.09
C LEU A 422 9.25 -1.19 -32.30
N LYS A 423 10.23 -0.36 -32.69
CA LYS A 423 10.15 0.46 -33.90
C LYS A 423 10.13 -0.40 -35.16
N ALA A 424 10.96 -1.46 -35.20
CA ALA A 424 10.94 -2.43 -36.31
C ALA A 424 9.61 -3.20 -36.35
N ALA A 425 9.09 -3.64 -35.20
CA ALA A 425 7.80 -4.30 -35.10
C ALA A 425 6.65 -3.36 -35.54
N SER A 426 6.65 -2.11 -35.09
CA SER A 426 5.68 -1.08 -35.50
C SER A 426 5.72 -0.86 -37.01
N TRP A 427 6.91 -0.71 -37.61
CA TRP A 427 7.07 -0.59 -39.06
C TRP A 427 6.53 -1.81 -39.81
N ALA A 428 6.81 -3.02 -39.33
CA ALA A 428 6.36 -4.26 -39.95
C ALA A 428 4.85 -4.46 -39.83
N LEU A 429 4.28 -4.22 -38.65
CA LEU A 429 2.85 -4.45 -38.34
C LEU A 429 1.94 -3.34 -38.88
N SER A 430 2.48 -2.15 -39.16
CA SER A 430 1.70 -1.01 -39.69
C SER A 430 1.13 -1.21 -41.09
N ASP A 431 1.65 -2.16 -41.87
CA ASP A 431 1.24 -2.40 -43.25
C ASP A 431 1.27 -3.89 -43.59
N GLY A 432 0.17 -4.40 -44.17
CA GLY A 432 0.03 -5.82 -44.48
C GLY A 432 1.04 -6.35 -45.51
N ARG A 433 1.53 -5.52 -46.44
CA ARG A 433 2.56 -5.91 -47.41
C ARG A 433 3.93 -6.01 -46.73
N ARG A 434 4.26 -5.08 -45.84
CA ARG A 434 5.49 -5.13 -45.02
C ARG A 434 5.50 -6.36 -44.13
N LEU A 435 4.39 -6.62 -43.42
CA LEU A 435 4.26 -7.82 -42.61
C LEU A 435 4.40 -9.10 -43.45
N GLY A 436 3.74 -9.15 -44.62
CA GLY A 436 3.87 -10.28 -45.55
C GLY A 436 5.31 -10.49 -46.06
N ALA A 437 6.09 -9.43 -46.23
CA ALA A 437 7.51 -9.55 -46.58
C ALA A 437 8.35 -10.10 -45.41
N VAL A 438 8.10 -9.66 -44.18
CA VAL A 438 8.77 -10.17 -42.98
C VAL A 438 8.40 -11.64 -42.72
N GLU A 439 7.15 -12.02 -42.94
CA GLU A 439 6.65 -13.40 -42.78
C GLU A 439 7.37 -14.40 -43.70
N LYS A 440 7.91 -13.97 -44.85
CA LYS A 440 8.72 -14.85 -45.71
C LYS A 440 10.02 -15.31 -45.05
N LEU A 441 10.45 -14.67 -43.96
CA LEU A 441 11.63 -15.07 -43.17
C LEU A 441 11.31 -16.16 -42.12
N LEU A 442 10.03 -16.54 -41.92
CA LEU A 442 9.63 -17.59 -40.97
C LEU A 442 10.38 -18.92 -41.16
N PRO A 443 10.64 -19.43 -42.39
CA PRO A 443 11.41 -20.66 -42.59
C PRO A 443 12.86 -20.56 -42.08
N LEU A 444 13.48 -19.38 -42.17
CA LEU A 444 14.83 -19.14 -41.63
C LEU A 444 14.81 -19.16 -40.10
N GLY A 445 13.83 -18.51 -39.48
CA GLY A 445 13.63 -18.56 -38.03
C GLY A 445 13.33 -19.98 -37.52
N ARG A 446 12.62 -20.78 -38.32
CA ARG A 446 12.36 -22.20 -38.05
C ARG A 446 13.63 -23.06 -38.15
N ALA A 447 14.49 -22.80 -39.12
CA ALA A 447 15.77 -23.50 -39.25
C ALA A 447 16.71 -23.21 -38.05
N ALA A 448 16.67 -21.98 -37.52
CA ALA A 448 17.43 -21.59 -36.33
C ALA A 448 16.96 -22.28 -35.03
N ALA A 449 15.74 -22.84 -35.00
CA ALA A 449 15.18 -23.53 -33.82
C ALA A 449 15.64 -24.99 -33.66
N GLY A 450 16.61 -25.45 -34.46
CA GLY A 450 17.23 -26.76 -34.31
C GLY A 450 16.29 -27.95 -34.57
N LYS A 451 16.78 -29.16 -34.30
CA LYS A 451 16.06 -30.42 -34.57
C LYS A 451 14.86 -30.64 -33.64
N ASP A 452 14.93 -30.11 -32.42
CA ASP A 452 13.87 -30.20 -31.40
C ASP A 452 12.79 -29.12 -31.57
N LYS A 453 12.89 -28.27 -32.61
CA LYS A 453 11.94 -27.19 -32.93
C LYS A 453 11.70 -26.26 -31.74
N LYS A 454 12.75 -25.96 -30.99
CA LYS A 454 12.72 -25.11 -29.80
C LYS A 454 13.90 -24.17 -29.77
N ILE A 455 13.61 -22.89 -29.56
CA ILE A 455 14.62 -21.86 -29.33
C ILE A 455 14.86 -21.77 -27.82
N LYS A 456 16.03 -22.27 -27.39
CA LYS A 456 16.42 -22.36 -25.97
C LYS A 456 17.26 -21.18 -25.49
N LYS A 457 17.81 -20.38 -26.41
CA LYS A 457 18.62 -19.20 -26.09
C LYS A 457 18.34 -18.13 -27.12
N LEU A 458 17.99 -16.94 -26.65
CA LEU A 458 17.95 -15.73 -27.45
C LEU A 458 19.02 -14.75 -26.97
N PRO A 459 19.59 -13.91 -27.86
CA PRO A 459 20.56 -12.90 -27.47
C PRO A 459 19.88 -11.66 -26.85
N GLY A 460 20.67 -10.84 -26.16
CA GLY A 460 20.26 -9.52 -25.68
C GLY A 460 19.07 -9.55 -24.71
N ILE A 461 18.18 -8.57 -24.82
CA ILE A 461 16.98 -8.47 -23.95
C ILE A 461 16.04 -9.67 -24.07
N ALA A 462 16.04 -10.36 -25.22
CA ALA A 462 15.20 -11.51 -25.47
C ALA A 462 15.70 -12.77 -24.72
N ALA A 463 16.94 -12.77 -24.22
CA ALA A 463 17.48 -13.84 -23.39
C ALA A 463 16.61 -14.11 -22.15
N GLY A 464 16.01 -13.06 -21.58
CA GLY A 464 15.12 -13.17 -20.41
C GLY A 464 13.91 -14.09 -20.64
N TRP A 465 13.37 -14.13 -21.85
CA TRP A 465 12.28 -15.06 -22.19
C TRP A 465 12.75 -16.51 -22.14
N THR A 466 13.94 -16.78 -22.67
CA THR A 466 14.51 -18.13 -22.69
C THR A 466 15.11 -18.59 -21.36
N GLN A 467 15.14 -17.76 -20.32
CA GLN A 467 15.56 -18.17 -18.97
C GLN A 467 14.54 -19.07 -18.26
N SER A 468 13.25 -18.93 -18.60
CA SER A 468 12.16 -19.63 -17.90
C SER A 468 11.29 -20.50 -18.82
N ARG A 469 11.38 -20.33 -20.15
CA ARG A 469 10.60 -21.10 -21.12
C ARG A 469 11.35 -21.31 -22.43
N ASP A 470 11.15 -22.46 -23.06
CA ASP A 470 11.54 -22.68 -24.45
C ASP A 470 10.54 -21.99 -25.39
N ILE A 471 11.03 -21.32 -26.43
CA ILE A 471 10.16 -20.71 -27.45
C ILE A 471 9.94 -21.72 -28.60
N PRO A 472 8.70 -22.03 -28.98
CA PRO A 472 8.45 -22.95 -30.08
C PRO A 472 9.00 -22.39 -31.40
N ALA A 473 9.48 -23.27 -32.27
CA ALA A 473 9.92 -22.88 -33.60
C ALA A 473 8.80 -22.16 -34.36
N PRO A 474 9.11 -21.07 -35.09
CA PRO A 474 8.15 -20.44 -35.98
C PRO A 474 7.49 -21.45 -36.93
N PRO A 475 6.22 -21.23 -37.32
CA PRO A 475 5.52 -22.10 -38.27
C PRO A 475 6.26 -22.12 -39.62
N SER A 476 6.14 -23.22 -40.38
CA SER A 476 6.81 -23.36 -41.68
C SER A 476 6.24 -22.47 -42.78
N ARG A 477 5.03 -21.94 -42.58
CA ARG A 477 4.35 -20.99 -43.46
C ARG A 477 3.52 -20.03 -42.61
N SER A 478 3.38 -18.79 -43.08
CA SER A 478 2.47 -17.82 -42.46
C SER A 478 1.00 -18.19 -42.74
N PHE A 479 0.08 -17.62 -41.96
CA PHE A 479 -1.35 -17.74 -42.26
C PHE A 479 -1.68 -17.18 -43.65
N ARG A 480 -1.06 -16.07 -44.07
CA ARG A 480 -1.27 -15.46 -45.39
C ARG A 480 -0.82 -16.37 -46.53
N ASP A 481 0.37 -16.95 -46.42
CA ASP A 481 0.91 -17.87 -47.42
C ASP A 481 0.08 -19.16 -47.49
N TRP A 482 -0.40 -19.65 -46.35
CA TRP A 482 -1.33 -20.77 -46.30
C TRP A 482 -2.64 -20.41 -46.99
N TRP A 483 -3.29 -19.33 -46.57
CA TRP A 483 -4.58 -18.88 -47.11
C TRP A 483 -4.54 -18.68 -48.62
N ALA A 484 -3.53 -17.96 -49.12
CA ALA A 484 -3.36 -17.70 -50.56
C ALA A 484 -3.01 -18.96 -51.37
N LYS A 485 -2.55 -20.05 -50.75
CA LYS A 485 -2.31 -21.33 -51.43
C LYS A 485 -3.54 -22.22 -51.45
N GLU A 486 -4.25 -22.32 -50.32
CA GLU A 486 -5.40 -23.22 -50.21
C GLU A 486 -6.70 -22.61 -50.78
N HIS A 487 -6.80 -21.28 -50.89
CA HIS A 487 -8.01 -20.58 -51.37
C HIS A 487 -7.77 -19.84 -52.69
N LYS A 488 -6.91 -20.39 -53.56
CA LYS A 488 -6.53 -19.77 -54.83
C LYS A 488 -7.49 -20.05 -56.00
N GLU A 489 -8.70 -20.51 -55.70
CA GLU A 489 -9.82 -20.58 -56.66
C GLU A 489 -11.09 -19.99 -56.02
N SER A 490 -11.29 -18.69 -56.27
CA SER A 490 -12.58 -18.00 -56.33
C SER A 490 -12.40 -16.75 -57.17
#